data_AF-A0A6A8LSW6-F1
#
_entry.id   AF-A0A6A8LSW6-F1
#
_cell.length_a   1.000
_cell.length_b   1.000
_cell.length_c   1.000
_cell.angle_alpha   90.00
_cell.angle_beta   90.00
_cell.angle_gamma   90.00
#
_symmetry.space_group_name_H-M   'P 1'
#
loop_
_entity.id
_entity.type
_entity.pdbx_description
1 polymer ?
#
loop_
_entity_poly.entity_id
_entity_poly.type
_entity_poly.pdbx_seq_one_letter_code
_entity_poly.pdbx_strand_id
1 'polypeptide(L)'
;NVPLTILGNASNLIVKDGGIRGLVVILQHLDQITVDGTKVTAQAGASLIGTTRVAAKHNLTGMEFASGIPGSIGGAIFMNAGAYGGEIKNIVESVKLLTRDGEYKTYTVDELDFGYRHSRLQSEDDIVVAATFKLEHGDIKKIRERMEELSFLRASKQPLEYPSCGSVFKRPAGHFTGKLVHDSGLQGYTVGGVQVSKKHAGFIVNIGNGTGKDYLDVI
;
A
#
# COMPACT_ATOMS: atom_id res chain seq x y z
N ASN A 1 15.49 20.54 -15.70
CA ASN A 1 14.49 19.62 -15.12
C ASN A 1 15.21 18.53 -14.34
N VAL A 2 15.12 18.55 -13.01
CA VAL A 2 15.70 17.52 -12.13
C VAL A 2 14.67 16.39 -11.97
N PRO A 3 15.03 15.10 -12.14
CA PRO A 3 14.12 13.99 -11.86
C PRO A 3 13.59 14.06 -10.43
N LEU A 4 12.30 13.79 -10.24
CA LEU A 4 11.65 13.78 -8.93
C LEU A 4 11.07 12.40 -8.68
N THR A 5 11.31 11.86 -7.49
CA THR A 5 10.67 10.63 -7.01
C THR A 5 9.91 10.92 -5.73
N ILE A 6 8.64 10.53 -5.71
CA ILE A 6 7.78 10.68 -4.54
C ILE A 6 7.72 9.36 -3.80
N LEU A 7 8.00 9.40 -2.50
CA LEU A 7 7.90 8.23 -1.63
C LEU A 7 6.89 8.48 -0.52
N GLY A 8 6.10 7.45 -0.25
CA GLY A 8 5.34 7.30 0.99
C GLY A 8 6.17 6.56 2.03
N ASN A 9 5.54 5.63 2.76
CA ASN A 9 6.20 4.78 3.76
C ASN A 9 7.06 3.64 3.18
N ALA A 10 7.41 3.72 1.90
CA ALA A 10 8.31 2.79 1.19
C ALA A 10 7.98 1.28 1.34
N SER A 11 6.71 0.90 1.50
CA SER A 11 6.30 -0.49 1.75
C SER A 11 6.17 -1.37 0.49
N ASN A 12 6.36 -0.81 -0.71
CA ASN A 12 6.14 -1.50 -2.00
C ASN A 12 7.19 -1.10 -3.05
N LEU A 13 8.46 -1.03 -2.67
CA LEU A 13 9.55 -0.71 -3.59
C LEU A 13 10.86 -1.37 -3.15
N ILE A 14 11.77 -1.51 -4.10
CA ILE A 14 13.16 -1.92 -3.88
C ILE A 14 14.03 -0.83 -4.50
N VAL A 15 14.86 -0.17 -3.69
CA VAL A 15 15.87 0.78 -4.19
C VAL A 15 17.15 0.01 -4.47
N LYS A 16 17.67 0.15 -5.69
CA LYS A 16 18.98 -0.41 -6.05
C LYS A 16 20.09 0.23 -5.20
N ASP A 17 21.19 -0.47 -4.99
CA ASP A 17 22.28 -0.01 -4.13
C ASP A 17 22.93 1.31 -4.59
N GLY A 18 22.82 1.63 -5.89
CA GLY A 18 23.25 2.92 -6.44
C GLY A 18 22.38 4.12 -6.04
N GLY A 19 21.26 3.90 -5.33
CA GLY A 19 20.32 4.91 -4.88
C GLY A 19 19.40 5.45 -6.00
N ILE A 20 18.76 6.58 -5.73
CA ILE A 20 17.88 7.30 -6.65
C ILE A 20 18.58 8.57 -7.12
N ARG A 21 18.43 8.96 -8.40
CA ARG A 21 18.97 10.21 -8.94
C ARG A 21 17.94 11.32 -8.88
N GLY A 22 18.42 12.57 -8.74
CA GLY A 22 17.56 13.75 -8.64
C GLY A 22 17.05 13.96 -7.21
N LEU A 23 15.83 14.50 -7.10
CA LEU A 23 15.20 14.83 -5.84
C LEU A 23 14.27 13.70 -5.39
N VAL A 24 14.39 13.30 -4.13
CA VAL A 24 13.45 12.36 -3.49
C VAL A 24 12.68 13.13 -2.43
N VAL A 25 11.35 13.14 -2.53
CA VAL A 25 10.46 13.78 -1.56
C VAL A 25 9.66 12.70 -0.85
N ILE A 26 9.80 12.65 0.48
CA ILE A 26 9.07 11.73 1.34
C ILE A 26 7.92 12.50 2.00
N LEU A 27 6.68 12.09 1.73
CA LEU A 27 5.49 12.84 2.15
C LEU A 27 5.07 12.59 3.60
N GLN A 28 5.90 11.95 4.43
CA GLN A 28 5.56 11.45 5.78
C GLN A 28 4.99 12.51 6.74
N HIS A 29 5.26 13.80 6.51
CA HIS A 29 4.77 14.92 7.33
C HIS A 29 3.45 15.52 6.83
N LEU A 30 2.96 15.09 5.66
CA LEU A 30 1.59 15.35 5.22
C LEU A 30 0.69 14.24 5.80
N ASP A 31 0.47 14.26 7.10
CA ASP A 31 -0.14 13.16 7.86
C ASP A 31 -1.47 13.52 8.54
N GLN A 32 -2.03 14.70 8.26
CA GLN A 32 -3.31 15.10 8.84
C GLN A 32 -4.45 14.20 8.36
N ILE A 33 -5.33 13.85 9.31
CA ILE A 33 -6.55 13.09 9.08
C ILE A 33 -7.71 13.83 9.73
N THR A 34 -8.75 14.15 8.97
CA THR A 34 -9.97 14.79 9.43
C THR A 34 -11.19 13.92 9.12
N VAL A 35 -12.23 14.06 9.92
CA VAL A 35 -13.50 13.35 9.76
C VAL A 35 -14.62 14.36 9.79
N ASP A 36 -15.50 14.32 8.79
CA ASP A 36 -16.70 15.14 8.69
C ASP A 36 -17.88 14.26 8.24
N GLY A 37 -18.81 14.02 9.16
CA GLY A 37 -19.90 13.05 8.96
C GLY A 37 -19.35 11.66 8.61
N THR A 38 -19.66 11.19 7.41
CA THR A 38 -19.18 9.90 6.88
C THR A 38 -17.95 10.01 5.97
N LYS A 39 -17.37 11.21 5.86
CA LYS A 39 -16.19 11.46 5.04
C LYS A 39 -14.93 11.48 5.90
N VAL A 40 -13.93 10.72 5.48
CA VAL A 40 -12.59 10.75 6.07
C VAL A 40 -11.64 11.35 5.04
N THR A 41 -11.02 12.49 5.35
CA THR A 41 -9.99 13.06 4.49
C THR A 41 -8.63 12.84 5.14
N ALA A 42 -7.70 12.27 4.40
CA ALA A 42 -6.37 11.98 4.88
C ALA A 42 -5.32 12.46 3.87
N GLN A 43 -4.29 13.13 4.39
CA GLN A 43 -3.16 13.58 3.59
C GLN A 43 -2.28 12.41 3.13
N ALA A 44 -1.53 12.61 2.06
CA ALA A 44 -0.83 11.56 1.33
C ALA A 44 0.20 10.78 2.16
N GLY A 45 0.83 11.42 3.15
CA GLY A 45 1.77 10.79 4.07
C GLY A 45 1.12 10.00 5.20
N ALA A 46 -0.16 10.24 5.48
CA ALA A 46 -0.87 9.58 6.57
C ALA A 46 -0.79 8.05 6.42
N SER A 47 -0.61 7.35 7.54
CA SER A 47 -0.60 5.88 7.56
C SER A 47 -1.97 5.32 7.17
N LEU A 48 -2.02 4.42 6.19
CA LEU A 48 -3.27 3.78 5.79
C LEU A 48 -3.93 3.01 6.95
N ILE A 49 -3.12 2.33 7.76
CA ILE A 49 -3.58 1.66 8.99
C ILE A 49 -4.07 2.71 10.00
N GLY A 50 -3.36 3.84 10.12
CA GLY A 50 -3.76 4.96 10.97
C GLY A 50 -5.13 5.53 10.59
N THR A 51 -5.34 5.81 9.31
CA THR A 51 -6.61 6.30 8.77
C THR A 51 -7.74 5.31 8.98
N THR A 52 -7.49 4.01 8.78
CA THR A 52 -8.47 2.95 9.07
C THR A 52 -8.89 2.97 10.55
N ARG A 53 -7.95 3.14 11.47
CA ARG A 53 -8.24 3.25 12.91
C ARG A 53 -9.03 4.52 13.25
N VAL A 54 -8.74 5.64 12.58
CA VAL A 54 -9.50 6.89 12.76
C VAL A 54 -10.94 6.72 12.28
N ALA A 55 -11.17 6.11 11.12
CA ALA A 55 -12.50 5.79 10.62
C ALA A 55 -13.28 4.92 11.62
N ALA A 56 -12.66 3.84 12.11
CA ALA A 56 -13.27 2.97 13.11
C ALA A 56 -13.61 3.71 14.40
N LYS A 57 -12.75 4.61 14.91
CA LYS A 57 -13.05 5.43 16.10
C LYS A 57 -14.27 6.33 15.94
N HIS A 58 -14.63 6.68 14.71
CA HIS A 58 -15.82 7.48 14.38
C HIS A 58 -17.01 6.61 13.95
N ASN A 59 -16.98 5.30 14.22
CA ASN A 59 -18.03 4.35 13.87
C ASN A 59 -18.29 4.31 12.36
N LEU A 60 -17.24 4.43 11.55
CA LEU A 60 -17.33 4.36 10.10
C LEU A 60 -16.81 3.01 9.58
N THR A 61 -17.64 2.35 8.76
CA THR A 61 -17.37 1.05 8.11
C THR A 61 -17.04 1.23 6.62
N GLY A 62 -16.36 0.26 6.03
CA GLY A 62 -15.95 0.22 4.62
C GLY A 62 -14.43 0.20 4.41
N MET A 63 -13.65 0.58 5.42
CA MET A 63 -12.18 0.69 5.33
C MET A 63 -11.43 -0.47 6.03
N GLU A 64 -12.14 -1.41 6.66
CA GLU A 64 -11.57 -2.48 7.49
C GLU A 64 -10.58 -3.36 6.73
N PHE A 65 -10.79 -3.52 5.42
CA PHE A 65 -9.88 -4.27 4.54
C PHE A 65 -8.42 -3.76 4.59
N ALA A 66 -8.24 -2.48 4.93
CA ALA A 66 -6.97 -1.79 4.98
C ALA A 66 -6.28 -1.84 6.36
N SER A 67 -6.90 -2.47 7.37
CA SER A 67 -6.43 -2.50 8.77
C SER A 67 -5.01 -3.06 8.95
N GLY A 68 -4.53 -3.87 8.00
CA GLY A 68 -3.19 -4.43 8.00
C GLY A 68 -2.34 -4.09 6.77
N ILE A 69 -2.78 -3.17 5.89
CA ILE A 69 -1.99 -2.80 4.70
C ILE A 69 -0.94 -1.75 5.09
N PRO A 70 0.36 -2.09 5.13
CA PRO A 70 1.39 -1.11 5.43
C PRO A 70 1.53 -0.12 4.27
N GLY A 71 1.78 1.14 4.59
CA GLY A 71 1.93 2.17 3.58
C GLY A 71 1.30 3.48 4.00
N SER A 72 1.40 4.44 3.10
CA SER A 72 0.81 5.77 3.22
C SER A 72 -0.43 5.88 2.32
N ILE A 73 -1.31 6.84 2.58
CA ILE A 73 -2.49 7.12 1.74
C ILE A 73 -2.12 7.39 0.27
N GLY A 74 -1.08 8.18 0.02
CA GLY A 74 -0.63 8.49 -1.35
C GLY A 74 -0.23 7.24 -2.12
N GLY A 75 0.55 6.36 -1.49
CA GLY A 75 0.88 5.05 -2.04
C GLY A 75 -0.34 4.13 -2.23
N ALA A 76 -1.32 4.22 -1.33
CA ALA A 76 -2.56 3.44 -1.42
C ALA A 76 -3.42 3.87 -2.62
N ILE A 77 -3.54 5.17 -2.87
CA ILE A 77 -4.14 5.72 -4.08
C ILE A 77 -3.36 5.25 -5.32
N PHE A 78 -2.04 5.51 -5.36
CA PHE A 78 -1.20 5.18 -6.50
C PHE A 78 -1.31 3.71 -6.93
N MET A 79 -1.43 2.80 -5.94
CA MET A 79 -1.49 1.36 -6.17
C MET A 79 -2.91 0.78 -6.21
N ASN A 80 -3.98 1.56 -6.03
CA ASN A 80 -5.31 1.03 -5.71
C ASN A 80 -5.21 -0.12 -4.69
N ALA A 81 -4.66 0.20 -3.51
CA ALA A 81 -4.35 -0.81 -2.50
C ALA A 81 -5.61 -1.59 -2.10
N GLY A 82 -5.44 -2.89 -1.86
CA GLY A 82 -6.57 -3.74 -1.53
C GLY A 82 -6.18 -5.07 -0.91
N ALA A 83 -7.07 -5.61 -0.11
CA ALA A 83 -6.94 -6.91 0.54
C ALA A 83 -8.33 -7.45 0.92
N TYR A 84 -8.46 -8.76 1.05
CA TYR A 84 -9.68 -9.40 1.58
C TYR A 84 -11.00 -8.97 0.93
N GLY A 85 -10.97 -8.70 -0.38
CA GLY A 85 -12.14 -8.32 -1.17
C GLY A 85 -12.44 -6.81 -1.21
N GLY A 86 -11.77 -5.99 -0.39
CA GLY A 86 -11.87 -4.53 -0.45
C GLY A 86 -10.68 -3.88 -1.15
N GLU A 87 -10.94 -2.77 -1.83
CA GLU A 87 -9.95 -1.94 -2.52
C GLU A 87 -10.23 -0.45 -2.29
N ILE A 88 -9.20 0.39 -2.40
CA ILE A 88 -9.31 1.85 -2.29
C ILE A 88 -10.40 2.42 -3.21
N LYS A 89 -10.48 1.93 -4.46
CA LYS A 89 -11.51 2.35 -5.42
C LYS A 89 -12.95 2.18 -4.91
N ASN A 90 -13.19 1.29 -3.94
CA ASN A 90 -14.53 1.05 -3.41
C ASN A 90 -15.01 2.15 -2.46
N ILE A 91 -14.09 2.95 -1.90
CA ILE A 91 -14.39 3.92 -0.84
C ILE A 91 -13.88 5.33 -1.12
N VAL A 92 -12.98 5.52 -2.09
CA VAL A 92 -12.46 6.84 -2.43
C VAL A 92 -13.51 7.66 -3.16
N GLU A 93 -13.71 8.90 -2.72
CA GLU A 93 -14.62 9.86 -3.34
C GLU A 93 -13.84 10.81 -4.26
N SER A 94 -12.71 11.35 -3.78
CA SER A 94 -11.86 12.25 -4.54
C SER A 94 -10.41 12.25 -4.06
N VAL A 95 -9.50 12.69 -4.93
CA VAL A 95 -8.07 12.80 -4.66
C VAL A 95 -7.57 14.18 -5.09
N LYS A 96 -7.00 14.93 -4.15
CA LYS A 96 -6.32 16.19 -4.40
C LYS A 96 -4.88 15.92 -4.80
N LEU A 97 -4.46 16.53 -5.91
CA LEU A 97 -3.17 16.35 -6.55
C LEU A 97 -2.44 17.69 -6.67
N LEU A 98 -1.11 17.62 -6.77
CA LEU A 98 -0.25 18.73 -7.18
C LEU A 98 0.42 18.35 -8.51
N THR A 99 0.24 19.17 -9.54
CA THR A 99 0.86 18.96 -10.85
C THR A 99 2.33 19.36 -10.84
N ARG A 100 3.06 18.99 -11.90
CA ARG A 100 4.45 19.40 -12.09
C ARG A 100 4.64 20.91 -12.23
N ASP A 101 3.61 21.60 -12.68
CA ASP A 101 3.60 23.07 -12.81
C ASP A 101 3.25 23.77 -11.50
N GLY A 102 3.01 23.02 -10.42
CA GLY A 102 2.69 23.55 -9.09
C GLY A 102 1.22 23.89 -8.90
N GLU A 103 0.34 23.43 -9.80
CA GLU A 103 -1.09 23.69 -9.71
C GLU A 103 -1.82 22.57 -8.96
N TYR A 104 -2.84 22.95 -8.20
CA TYR A 104 -3.72 21.97 -7.57
C TYR A 104 -4.83 21.55 -8.51
N LYS A 105 -5.08 20.25 -8.59
CA LYS A 105 -6.28 19.69 -9.21
C LYS A 105 -6.88 18.59 -8.35
N THR A 106 -8.11 18.21 -8.65
CA THR A 106 -8.81 17.13 -7.96
C THR A 106 -9.32 16.15 -9.01
N TYR A 107 -9.04 14.86 -8.81
CA TYR A 107 -9.72 13.81 -9.56
C TYR A 107 -10.83 13.18 -8.71
N THR A 108 -11.94 12.88 -9.37
CA THR A 108 -12.97 11.97 -8.89
C THR A 108 -12.52 10.51 -9.03
N VAL A 109 -13.26 9.57 -8.43
CA VAL A 109 -12.98 8.14 -8.56
C VAL A 109 -12.98 7.65 -10.02
N ASP A 110 -13.89 8.17 -10.85
CA ASP A 110 -14.00 7.77 -12.26
C ASP A 110 -12.82 8.27 -13.10
N GLU A 111 -12.25 9.43 -12.75
CA GLU A 111 -11.10 10.01 -13.45
C GLU A 111 -9.76 9.33 -13.07
N LEU A 112 -9.71 8.62 -11.95
CA LEU A 112 -8.52 7.92 -11.46
C LEU A 112 -8.23 6.60 -12.20
N ASP A 113 -9.17 6.12 -13.01
CA ASP A 113 -9.05 4.91 -13.85
C ASP A 113 -8.45 3.72 -13.08
N PHE A 114 -9.10 3.34 -11.98
CA PHE A 114 -8.59 2.30 -11.11
C PHE A 114 -8.71 0.90 -11.73
N GLY A 115 -7.57 0.21 -11.82
CA GLY A 115 -7.48 -1.20 -12.19
C GLY A 115 -6.95 -2.08 -11.06
N TYR A 116 -6.71 -3.36 -11.36
CA TYR A 116 -6.05 -4.26 -10.41
C TYR A 116 -4.61 -3.82 -10.16
N ARG A 117 -4.35 -3.30 -8.95
CA ARG A 117 -3.06 -2.72 -8.54
C ARG A 117 -2.58 -1.57 -9.44
N HIS A 118 -3.53 -0.83 -10.00
CA HIS A 118 -3.29 0.21 -10.99
C HIS A 118 -4.14 1.45 -10.71
N SER A 119 -3.60 2.61 -11.04
CA SER A 119 -4.30 3.89 -11.17
C SER A 119 -3.66 4.70 -12.28
N ARG A 120 -4.42 5.65 -12.85
CA ARG A 120 -3.93 6.63 -13.83
C ARG A 120 -2.65 7.35 -13.42
N LEU A 121 -2.45 7.55 -12.11
CA LEU A 121 -1.28 8.23 -11.57
C LEU A 121 0.03 7.48 -11.83
N GLN A 122 -0.02 6.19 -12.21
CA GLN A 122 1.18 5.44 -12.58
C GLN A 122 1.74 5.84 -13.96
N SER A 123 0.92 6.48 -14.79
CA SER A 123 1.30 7.03 -16.09
C SER A 123 1.41 8.56 -16.10
N GLU A 124 1.12 9.21 -14.98
CA GLU A 124 1.19 10.66 -14.83
C GLU A 124 2.26 11.05 -13.80
N ASP A 125 2.67 12.31 -13.85
CA ASP A 125 3.74 12.86 -13.03
C ASP A 125 3.21 13.64 -11.80
N ASP A 126 1.91 13.55 -11.55
CA ASP A 126 1.21 14.28 -10.49
C ASP A 126 1.41 13.64 -9.12
N ILE A 127 1.39 14.48 -8.09
CA ILE A 127 1.69 14.10 -6.71
C ILE A 127 0.38 14.05 -5.92
N VAL A 128 0.09 12.92 -5.28
CA VAL A 128 -1.03 12.85 -4.33
C VAL A 128 -0.75 13.73 -3.12
N VAL A 129 -1.69 14.61 -2.77
CA VAL A 129 -1.62 15.51 -1.62
C VAL A 129 -2.58 15.04 -0.51
N ALA A 130 -3.81 14.69 -0.88
CA ALA A 130 -4.80 14.16 0.05
C ALA A 130 -5.85 13.32 -0.70
N ALA A 131 -6.51 12.43 0.01
CA ALA A 131 -7.66 11.67 -0.49
C ALA A 131 -8.83 11.79 0.49
N THR A 132 -10.02 11.92 -0.06
CA THR A 132 -11.28 11.87 0.68
C THR A 132 -11.96 10.54 0.40
N PHE A 133 -12.30 9.82 1.47
CA PHE A 133 -13.03 8.57 1.45
C PHE A 133 -14.45 8.79 1.93
N LYS A 134 -15.42 8.23 1.20
CA LYS A 134 -16.81 8.19 1.60
C LYS A 134 -17.11 6.82 2.19
N LEU A 135 -17.43 6.81 3.47
CA LEU A 135 -17.71 5.61 4.25
C LEU A 135 -19.19 5.59 4.67
N GLU A 136 -19.56 4.59 5.46
CA GLU A 136 -20.91 4.45 6.01
C GLU A 136 -20.86 4.38 7.53
N HIS A 137 -21.93 4.78 8.21
CA HIS A 137 -22.04 4.53 9.66
C HIS A 137 -22.20 3.03 9.91
N GLY A 138 -21.49 2.52 10.91
CA GLY A 138 -21.53 1.12 11.28
C GLY A 138 -21.46 0.91 12.79
N ASP A 139 -21.69 -0.33 13.22
CA ASP A 139 -21.52 -0.74 14.61
C ASP A 139 -20.04 -0.90 14.94
N ILE A 140 -19.55 -0.13 15.92
CA ILE A 140 -18.16 -0.16 16.36
C ILE A 140 -17.65 -1.55 16.76
N LYS A 141 -18.51 -2.40 17.35
CA LYS A 141 -18.11 -3.75 17.74
C LYS A 141 -17.84 -4.59 16.50
N LYS A 142 -18.75 -4.56 15.53
CA LYS A 142 -18.58 -5.29 14.25
C LYS A 142 -17.38 -4.81 13.46
N ILE A 143 -17.15 -3.49 13.41
CA ILE A 143 -15.98 -2.90 12.76
C ILE A 143 -14.69 -3.42 13.40
N ARG A 144 -14.60 -3.41 14.73
CA ARG A 144 -13.42 -3.90 15.46
C ARG A 144 -13.20 -5.39 15.27
N GLU A 145 -14.26 -6.20 15.43
CA GLU A 145 -14.21 -7.65 15.18
C GLU A 145 -13.68 -7.95 13.79
N ARG A 146 -14.16 -7.24 12.76
CA ARG A 146 -13.68 -7.40 11.39
C ARG A 146 -12.22 -6.98 11.24
N MET A 147 -11.81 -5.86 11.82
CA MET A 147 -10.41 -5.42 11.76
C MET A 147 -9.46 -6.41 12.45
N GLU A 148 -9.87 -6.97 13.59
CA GLU A 148 -9.12 -7.97 14.35
C GLU A 148 -9.01 -9.29 13.58
N GLU A 149 -10.11 -9.77 13.01
CA GLU A 149 -10.15 -10.96 12.15
C GLU A 149 -9.16 -10.81 10.98
N LEU A 150 -9.20 -9.69 10.26
CA LEU A 150 -8.33 -9.44 9.12
C LEU A 150 -6.85 -9.30 9.53
N SER A 151 -6.60 -8.67 10.67
CA SER A 151 -5.26 -8.55 11.24
C SER A 151 -4.69 -9.93 11.61
N PHE A 152 -5.50 -10.79 12.23
CA PHE A 152 -5.14 -12.16 12.56
C PHE A 152 -4.89 -13.00 11.29
N LEU A 153 -5.76 -12.90 10.28
CA LEU A 153 -5.57 -13.58 9.01
C LEU A 153 -4.29 -13.14 8.30
N ARG A 154 -3.89 -11.87 8.45
CA ARG A 154 -2.63 -11.37 7.90
C ARG A 154 -1.44 -11.92 8.68
N ALA A 155 -1.46 -11.80 10.01
CA ALA A 155 -0.37 -12.24 10.87
C ALA A 155 -0.13 -13.76 10.81
N SER A 156 -1.18 -14.56 10.66
CA SER A 156 -1.05 -16.02 10.49
C SER A 156 -0.42 -16.41 9.15
N LYS A 157 -0.63 -15.61 8.10
CA LYS A 157 -0.22 -15.96 6.73
C LYS A 157 1.02 -15.23 6.21
N GLN A 158 1.42 -14.10 6.79
CA GLN A 158 2.48 -13.24 6.24
C GLN A 158 3.67 -13.11 7.22
N PRO A 159 4.91 -12.95 6.70
CA PRO A 159 6.13 -12.81 7.51
C PRO A 159 6.28 -11.37 8.04
N LEU A 160 5.38 -10.95 8.92
CA LEU A 160 5.36 -9.58 9.44
C LEU A 160 6.54 -9.26 10.37
N GLU A 161 7.23 -10.28 10.86
CA GLU A 161 8.41 -10.19 11.70
C GLU A 161 9.69 -9.75 10.95
N TYR A 162 9.69 -9.79 9.61
CA TYR A 162 10.82 -9.38 8.78
C TYR A 162 10.49 -8.14 7.94
N PRO A 163 11.48 -7.27 7.66
CA PRO A 163 11.36 -6.28 6.61
C PRO A 163 11.12 -6.96 5.25
N SER A 164 10.17 -6.44 4.48
CA SER A 164 9.85 -6.90 3.12
C SER A 164 9.20 -5.78 2.30
N CYS A 165 9.11 -5.96 0.99
CA CYS A 165 8.45 -5.05 0.05
C CYS A 165 7.02 -5.50 -0.33
N GLY A 166 6.41 -6.38 0.46
CA GLY A 166 5.10 -6.96 0.17
C GLY A 166 5.18 -8.18 -0.77
N SER A 167 4.06 -8.45 -1.46
CA SER A 167 4.02 -9.51 -2.48
C SER A 167 4.72 -9.05 -3.75
N VAL A 168 5.77 -9.76 -4.14
CA VAL A 168 6.72 -9.29 -5.18
C VAL A 168 6.14 -9.38 -6.58
N PHE A 169 5.36 -10.43 -6.84
CA PHE A 169 4.81 -10.69 -8.17
C PHE A 169 3.31 -10.43 -8.21
N LYS A 170 2.83 -9.85 -9.31
CA LYS A 170 1.41 -9.84 -9.65
C LYS A 170 0.91 -11.28 -9.83
N ARG A 171 -0.39 -11.50 -9.65
CA ARG A 171 -1.00 -12.81 -9.88
C ARG A 171 -1.16 -13.07 -11.37
N PRO A 172 -0.69 -14.22 -11.90
CA PRO A 172 -1.05 -14.66 -13.23
C PRO A 172 -2.54 -15.03 -13.28
N ALA A 173 -3.16 -14.91 -14.45
CA ALA A 173 -4.54 -15.35 -14.66
C ALA A 173 -4.66 -16.84 -14.31
N GLY A 174 -5.65 -17.20 -13.47
CA GLY A 174 -5.90 -18.58 -13.06
C GLY A 174 -4.94 -19.16 -12.01
N HIS A 175 -3.91 -18.43 -11.56
CA HIS A 175 -2.90 -18.95 -10.66
C HIS A 175 -2.66 -18.06 -9.43
N PHE A 176 -2.15 -18.69 -8.36
CA PHE A 176 -1.62 -17.99 -7.19
C PHE A 176 -0.10 -18.04 -7.23
N THR A 177 0.56 -16.89 -7.31
CA THR A 177 2.02 -16.81 -7.37
C THR A 177 2.69 -17.54 -6.21
N GLY A 178 2.19 -17.37 -4.99
CA GLY A 178 2.75 -18.08 -3.83
C GLY A 178 2.69 -19.61 -3.97
N LYS A 179 1.64 -20.14 -4.61
CA LYS A 179 1.56 -21.57 -4.90
C LYS A 179 2.58 -21.99 -5.95
N LEU A 180 2.74 -21.23 -7.03
CA LEU A 180 3.73 -21.53 -8.08
C LEU A 180 5.17 -21.56 -7.51
N VAL A 181 5.52 -20.57 -6.69
CA VAL A 181 6.86 -20.50 -6.05
C VAL A 181 7.05 -21.65 -5.06
N HIS A 182 6.01 -22.00 -4.28
CA HIS A 182 6.05 -23.14 -3.36
C HIS A 182 6.23 -24.47 -4.10
N ASP A 183 5.40 -24.72 -5.13
CA ASP A 183 5.45 -25.96 -5.92
C ASP A 183 6.79 -26.11 -6.67
N SER A 184 7.49 -25.00 -6.93
CA SER A 184 8.84 -24.97 -7.52
C SER A 184 9.96 -25.23 -6.50
N GLY A 185 9.64 -25.45 -5.21
CA GLY A 185 10.62 -25.72 -4.16
C GLY A 185 11.46 -24.51 -3.74
N LEU A 186 11.05 -23.29 -4.08
CA LEU A 186 11.86 -22.08 -3.88
C LEU A 186 11.69 -21.44 -2.49
N GLN A 187 10.82 -21.95 -1.62
CA GLN A 187 10.71 -21.42 -0.26
C GLN A 187 12.02 -21.59 0.52
N GLY A 188 12.53 -20.51 1.09
CA GLY A 188 13.83 -20.49 1.75
C GLY A 188 15.02 -20.27 0.81
N TYR A 189 14.82 -20.16 -0.51
CA TYR A 189 15.88 -19.74 -1.44
C TYR A 189 16.43 -18.39 -1.00
N THR A 190 17.76 -18.27 -0.91
CA THR A 190 18.43 -17.15 -0.24
C THR A 190 19.62 -16.68 -1.07
N VAL A 191 19.74 -15.37 -1.23
CA VAL A 191 20.93 -14.69 -1.75
C VAL A 191 21.31 -13.59 -0.77
N GLY A 192 22.55 -13.60 -0.29
CA GLY A 192 23.02 -12.65 0.72
C GLY A 192 22.10 -12.63 1.95
N GLY A 193 21.59 -11.44 2.29
CA GLY A 193 20.67 -11.24 3.42
C GLY A 193 19.17 -11.37 3.08
N VAL A 194 18.83 -11.77 1.86
CA VAL A 194 17.45 -11.77 1.34
C VAL A 194 16.99 -13.18 1.00
N GLN A 195 15.76 -13.52 1.37
CA GLN A 195 15.22 -14.87 1.28
C GLN A 195 13.76 -14.89 0.81
N VAL A 196 13.40 -15.87 -0.03
CA VAL A 196 11.99 -16.24 -0.27
C VAL A 196 11.40 -16.78 1.03
N SER A 197 10.37 -16.11 1.56
CA SER A 197 9.83 -16.42 2.88
C SER A 197 9.37 -17.88 3.00
N LYS A 198 9.83 -18.53 4.08
CA LYS A 198 9.38 -19.88 4.48
C LYS A 198 7.91 -19.91 4.90
N LYS A 199 7.36 -18.78 5.35
CA LYS A 199 5.96 -18.65 5.77
C LYS A 199 5.02 -18.38 4.60
N HIS A 200 5.44 -17.55 3.64
CA HIS A 200 4.63 -17.21 2.47
C HIS A 200 5.50 -17.01 1.22
N ALA A 201 5.50 -18.00 0.33
CA ALA A 201 6.40 -18.03 -0.85
C ALA A 201 6.28 -16.82 -1.81
N GLY A 202 5.17 -16.09 -1.79
CA GLY A 202 5.02 -14.83 -2.56
C GLY A 202 5.74 -13.60 -1.97
N PHE A 203 6.38 -13.72 -0.81
CA PHE A 203 7.12 -12.65 -0.15
C PHE A 203 8.62 -12.94 -0.19
N ILE A 204 9.39 -11.90 -0.49
CA ILE A 204 10.84 -11.90 -0.30
C ILE A 204 11.12 -11.03 0.94
N VAL A 205 11.85 -11.59 1.90
CA VAL A 205 12.12 -10.99 3.21
C VAL A 205 13.61 -10.72 3.38
N ASN A 206 13.95 -9.63 4.06
CA ASN A 206 15.31 -9.37 4.53
C ASN A 206 15.50 -10.06 5.89
N ILE A 207 16.25 -11.16 5.93
CA ILE A 207 16.54 -11.93 7.15
C ILE A 207 17.76 -11.41 7.90
N GLY A 208 18.49 -10.45 7.32
CA GLY A 208 19.61 -9.76 7.96
C GLY A 208 20.57 -9.15 6.95
N ASN A 209 20.80 -7.84 7.03
CA ASN A 209 21.77 -7.10 6.20
C ASN A 209 21.62 -7.28 4.67
N GLY A 210 20.42 -7.61 4.18
CA GLY A 210 20.15 -7.74 2.74
C GLY A 210 20.24 -6.43 1.97
N THR A 211 20.73 -6.49 0.73
CA THR A 211 20.93 -5.34 -0.18
C THR A 211 19.86 -5.27 -1.28
N GLY A 212 19.78 -4.14 -1.98
CA GLY A 212 18.91 -4.01 -3.16
C GLY A 212 19.32 -4.97 -4.28
N LYS A 213 20.63 -5.25 -4.43
CA LYS A 213 21.11 -6.29 -5.35
C LYS A 213 20.64 -7.68 -4.95
N ASP A 214 20.72 -8.04 -3.67
CA ASP A 214 20.25 -9.37 -3.19
C ASP A 214 18.77 -9.59 -3.52
N TYR A 215 17.92 -8.56 -3.33
CA TYR A 215 16.51 -8.64 -3.75
C TYR A 215 16.36 -8.91 -5.24
N LEU A 216 17.17 -8.28 -6.09
CA LEU A 216 17.12 -8.50 -7.55
C LEU A 216 17.65 -9.87 -7.96
N ASP A 217 18.66 -10.40 -7.26
CA ASP A 217 19.20 -11.72 -7.55
C ASP A 217 18.24 -12.85 -7.14
N VAL A 218 17.35 -12.62 -6.16
CA VAL A 218 16.29 -13.57 -5.77
C VAL A 218 15.10 -13.56 -6.74
N ILE A 219 14.84 -12.43 -7.41
CA ILE A 219 13.69 -12.23 -8.33
C ILE A 219 13.97 -12.87 -9.69
#